data_AF-A0A849HG42-F1
#
_entry.id   AF-A0A849HG42-F1
#
_cell.length_a   1.000
_cell.length_b   1.000
_cell.length_c   1.000
_cell.angle_alpha   90.00
_cell.angle_beta   90.00
_cell.angle_gamma   90.00
#
_symmetry.space_group_name_H-M   'P 1'
#
loop_
_entity.id
_entity.type
_entity.pdbx_description
1 polymer ?
#
loop_
_entity_poly.entity_id
_entity_poly.type
_entity_poly.pdbx_seq_one_letter_code
_entity_poly.pdbx_strand_id
1 'polypeptide(L)' 'MRTVLDHWQERRAWWRDAREGGDVLTDARERQVWRVEASAGRLGRVGVFDLGFDRGDAPGWQLLRVAD' A
#
# COMPACT_ATOMS: atom_id res chain seq x y z
N MET A 1 -15.97 -1.90 -11.25
CA MET A 1 -15.98 -0.63 -10.49
C MET A 1 -14.68 -0.56 -9.71
N ARG A 2 -14.07 0.62 -9.54
CA ARG A 2 -12.90 0.81 -8.67
C ARG A 2 -13.18 2.02 -7.79
N THR A 3 -13.51 1.78 -6.53
CA THR A 3 -13.87 2.82 -5.57
C THR A 3 -12.85 2.80 -4.43
N VAL A 4 -12.38 3.97 -4.01
CA VAL A 4 -11.56 4.10 -2.79
C VAL A 4 -12.52 4.17 -1.61
N LEU A 5 -12.42 3.18 -0.71
CA LEU A 5 -13.24 3.11 0.50
C LEU A 5 -12.62 3.90 1.65
N ASP A 6 -11.28 3.83 1.77
CA ASP A 6 -10.55 4.54 2.82
C ASP A 6 -9.11 4.85 2.38
N HIS A 7 -8.51 5.86 2.99
CA HIS A 7 -7.12 6.25 2.76
C HIS A 7 -6.49 6.76 4.06
N TRP A 8 -5.36 6.14 4.44
CA TRP A 8 -4.60 6.54 5.63
C TRP A 8 -3.09 6.46 5.39
N GLN A 9 -2.34 7.12 6.26
CA GLN A 9 -0.88 7.02 6.31
C GLN A 9 -0.46 6.05 7.42
N GLU A 10 0.45 5.14 7.10
CA GLU A 10 1.04 4.18 8.04
C GLU A 10 2.56 4.33 8.06
N ARG A 11 3.16 4.27 9.25
CA ARG A 11 4.61 4.16 9.37
C ARG A 11 5.06 2.73 9.10
N ARG A 12 5.92 2.52 8.10
CA ARG A 12 6.59 1.23 7.83
C ARG A 12 7.25 0.70 9.10
N ALA A 13 7.28 -0.62 9.23
CA ALA A 13 7.99 -1.25 10.33
C ALA A 13 9.49 -1.18 10.06
N TRP A 14 10.23 -0.59 11.01
CA TRP A 14 11.66 -0.26 10.90
C TRP A 14 12.57 -1.43 10.51
N TRP A 15 12.15 -2.67 10.77
CA TRP A 15 12.91 -3.88 10.43
C TRP A 15 12.98 -4.15 8.93
N ARG A 16 12.06 -3.58 8.12
CA ARG A 16 12.15 -3.67 6.66
C ARG A 16 13.21 -2.70 6.11
N ASP A 17 13.24 -1.47 6.61
CA ASP A 17 14.17 -0.44 6.14
C ASP A 17 15.63 -0.82 6.43
N ALA A 18 15.88 -1.45 7.59
CA ALA A 18 17.18 -2.00 7.95
C ALA A 18 17.68 -3.11 7.00
N ARG A 19 16.78 -3.84 6.31
CA ARG A 19 17.15 -4.88 5.34
C ARG A 19 17.37 -4.34 3.94
N GLU A 20 16.69 -3.26 3.58
CA GLU A 20 16.78 -2.65 2.25
C GLU A 20 17.86 -1.56 2.16
N GLY A 21 18.61 -1.33 3.26
CA GLY A 21 19.71 -0.37 3.30
C GLY A 21 19.27 1.09 3.18
N GLY A 22 17.98 1.35 3.41
CA GLY A 22 17.37 2.68 3.24
C GLY A 22 17.70 3.61 4.41
N ASP A 23 17.77 4.91 4.11
CA ASP A 23 17.97 5.97 5.09
C ASP A 23 16.88 5.93 6.18
N VAL A 24 17.29 5.66 7.41
CA VAL A 24 16.40 5.45 8.57
C VAL A 24 15.76 6.77 9.06
N LEU A 25 16.15 7.91 8.48
CA LEU A 25 15.96 9.23 9.07
C LEU A 25 14.86 10.09 8.40
N THR A 26 14.22 9.64 7.33
CA THR A 26 13.35 10.53 6.54
C THR A 26 11.94 9.96 6.30
N ASP A 27 11.00 10.87 5.97
CA ASP A 27 9.62 10.73 5.45
C ASP A 27 9.35 9.49 4.58
N ALA A 28 10.38 8.88 3.99
CA ALA A 28 10.37 7.56 3.34
C ALA A 28 9.76 6.42 4.19
N ARG A 29 9.65 6.58 5.51
CA ARG A 29 8.93 5.63 6.37
C ARG A 29 7.41 5.76 6.29
N GLU A 30 6.88 6.87 5.78
CA GLU A 30 5.45 7.08 5.60
C GLU A 30 4.97 6.34 4.34
N ARG A 31 4.29 5.21 4.55
CA ARG A 31 3.55 4.51 3.52
C ARG A 31 2.13 5.04 3.50
N GLN A 32 1.67 5.47 2.34
CA GLN A 32 0.24 5.68 2.17
C GLN A 32 -0.44 4.35 1.87
N VAL A 33 -1.61 4.16 2.44
CA VAL A 33 -2.44 2.97 2.23
C VAL A 33 -3.82 3.40 1.75
N TRP A 34 -4.29 2.74 0.69
CA TRP A 34 -5.63 2.90 0.15
C TRP A 34 -6.35 1.59 0.23
N ARG A 35 -7.50 1.60 0.91
CA ARG A 35 -8.45 0.51 0.81
C ARG A 35 -9.33 0.75 -0.39
N VAL A 36 -9.29 -0.17 -1.33
CA VAL A 36 -10.05 -0.08 -2.58
C VAL A 36 -10.96 -1.28 -2.73
N GLU A 37 -12.18 -1.00 -3.18
CA GLU A 37 -13.06 -2.00 -3.73
C GLU A 37 -12.74 -2.16 -5.23
N ALA A 38 -12.37 -3.36 -5.65
CA ALA A 38 -12.02 -3.64 -7.04
C ALA A 38 -12.51 -5.02 -7.49
N SER A 39 -12.69 -5.21 -8.80
CA SER A 39 -13.02 -6.50 -9.40
C SER A 39 -11.99 -6.90 -10.46
N ALA A 40 -11.68 -8.20 -10.55
CA ALA A 40 -10.82 -8.76 -11.60
C ALA A 40 -11.54 -8.80 -12.96
N GLY A 41 -11.86 -7.63 -13.50
CA GLY A 41 -12.60 -7.48 -14.77
C GLY A 41 -14.12 -7.39 -14.59
N ARG A 42 -14.82 -7.51 -15.72
CA ARG A 42 -16.28 -7.25 -15.82
C ARG A 42 -17.15 -8.34 -15.19
N LEU A 43 -16.60 -9.55 -15.01
CA LEU A 43 -17.29 -10.74 -14.47
C LEU A 43 -16.68 -11.24 -13.16
N GLY A 44 -15.62 -10.61 -12.67
CA GLY A 44 -14.98 -10.99 -11.40
C GLY A 44 -15.82 -10.53 -10.21
N ARG A 45 -15.83 -11.32 -9.14
CA ARG A 45 -16.36 -10.89 -7.84
C ARG A 45 -15.63 -9.61 -7.40
N VAL A 46 -16.39 -8.67 -6.86
CA VAL A 46 -15.86 -7.46 -6.23
C VAL A 46 -15.24 -7.85 -4.89
N GLY A 47 -13.98 -7.50 -4.68
CA GLY A 47 -13.24 -7.73 -3.44
C GLY A 47 -12.61 -6.43 -2.92
N VAL A 48 -12.21 -6.44 -1.65
CA VAL A 48 -11.55 -5.31 -0.99
C VAL A 48 -10.06 -5.58 -0.85
N PHE A 49 -9.25 -4.60 -1.24
CA PHE A 49 -7.80 -4.69 -1.27
C PHE A 49 -7.17 -3.48 -0.59
N ASP A 50 -6.14 -3.71 0.21
CA ASP A 50 -5.31 -2.64 0.75
C ASP A 50 -4.06 -2.50 -0.12
N LEU A 51 -3.93 -1.37 -0.81
CA LEU A 51 -2.78 -1.01 -1.64
C LEU A 51 -1.89 -0.05 -0.87
N GLY A 52 -0.59 -0.32 -0.84
CA GLY A 52 0.43 0.56 -0.27
C GLY A 52 1.19 1.28 -1.38
N PHE A 53 1.50 2.56 -1.17
CA PHE A 53 2.44 3.30 -2.00
C PHE A 53 3.57 3.82 -1.12
N ASP A 54 4.78 3.39 -1.42
CA ASP A 54 5.99 3.88 -0.79
C ASP A 54 6.52 5.07 -1.63
N ARG A 55 6.79 6.21 -0.98
CA ARG A 55 7.35 7.43 -1.61
C ARG A 55 8.89 7.51 -1.53
N GLY A 56 9.54 6.45 -1.04
CA GLY A 56 10.99 6.40 -0.89
C GLY A 56 11.73 6.47 -2.23
N ASP A 57 13.02 6.12 -2.20
CA ASP A 57 13.94 6.26 -3.34
C ASP A 57 13.44 5.58 -4.63
N ALA A 58 12.72 4.47 -4.49
CA ALA A 58 12.00 3.79 -5.56
C ALA A 58 10.47 3.83 -5.29
N PRO A 59 9.74 4.82 -5.84
CA PRO A 59 8.31 4.92 -5.61
C PRO A 59 7.57 3.75 -6.30
N GLY A 60 6.69 3.09 -5.55
CA GLY A 60 6.06 1.87 -6.03
C GLY A 60 4.75 1.54 -5.33
N TRP A 61 3.84 0.97 -6.11
CA TRP A 61 2.59 0.38 -5.60
C TRP A 61 2.82 -1.07 -5.22
N GLN A 62 2.34 -1.45 -4.04
CA GLN A 62 2.38 -2.82 -3.53
C GLN A 62 1.01 -3.23 -3.01
N LEU A 63 0.61 -4.48 -3.25
CA LEU A 63 -0.56 -5.05 -2.60
C LEU A 63 -0.17 -5.48 -1.18
N LEU A 64 -0.80 -4.88 -0.16
CA LEU A 64 -0.51 -5.19 1.24
C LEU A 64 -1.37 -6.34 1.77
N ARG A 65 -2.66 -6.33 1.42
CA ARG A 65 -3.65 -7.27 1.94
C ARG A 65 -4.84 -7.41 1.00
N VAL A 66 -5.42 -8.61 1.00
CA VAL A 66 -6.80 -8.88 0.54
C VAL A 66 -7.67 -8.95 1.80
N ALA A 67 -8.75 -8.17 1.85
CA ALA A 67 -9.65 -8.08 3.00
C ALA A 67 -10.98 -8.85 2.81
N ASP A 68 -11.14 -9.53 1.66
CA ASP A 68 -12.25 -10.49 1.38
C ASP A 68 -12.08 -11.81 2.14
#